data_AF-F2I2M2-F1
#
_entry.id   AF-F2I2M2-F1
#
_cell.length_a   1.000
_cell.length_b   1.000
_cell.length_c   1.000
_cell.angle_alpha   90.00
_cell.angle_beta   90.00
_cell.angle_gamma   90.00
#
_symmetry.space_group_name_H-M   'P 1'
#
loop_
_entity.id
_entity.type
_entity.pdbx_description
1 polymer ?
#
loop_
_entity_poly.entity_id
_entity_poly.type
_entity_poly.pdbx_seq_one_letter_code
_entity_poly.pdbx_strand_id
1 'polypeptide(L)'
;MKTYKKSSWILFFGLIIFSFGVYLSFLRGPHFSDGDSYSIINSFLILLDTGVYKPSRGAYGYPIPEIILGFVAYNFGVSGSNILSFVFFYFSIFFIAFSFVEKQKMLFILLVFSNSILFIDNTNTLDYSFSLFFFR
;
A
#
# COMPACT_ATOMS: atom_id res chain seq x y z
N MET A 1 -26.01 -31.74 -2.93
CA MET A 1 -25.29 -30.54 -2.45
C MET A 1 -24.53 -29.94 -3.63
N LYS A 2 -25.02 -28.85 -4.25
CA LYS A 2 -24.29 -28.21 -5.37
C LYS A 2 -23.07 -27.49 -4.80
N THR A 3 -21.88 -28.05 -4.98
CA THR A 3 -20.63 -27.34 -4.73
C THR A 3 -20.56 -26.17 -5.70
N TYR A 4 -20.86 -24.96 -5.21
CA TYR A 4 -20.60 -23.73 -5.95
C TYR A 4 -19.09 -23.69 -6.21
N LYS A 5 -18.68 -23.98 -7.45
CA LYS A 5 -17.30 -23.84 -7.90
C LYS A 5 -16.98 -22.35 -7.79
N LYS A 6 -16.23 -21.96 -6.75
CA LYS A 6 -15.78 -20.58 -6.53
C LYS A 6 -15.15 -20.12 -7.86
N SER A 7 -15.61 -19.00 -8.41
CA SER A 7 -15.25 -18.58 -9.76
C SER A 7 -13.74 -18.36 -9.86
N SER A 8 -13.03 -19.33 -10.45
CA SER A 8 -11.56 -19.33 -10.61
C SER A 8 -11.05 -18.07 -11.29
N TRP A 9 -11.89 -17.46 -12.13
CA TRP A 9 -11.62 -16.21 -12.84
C TRP A 9 -11.43 -15.01 -11.92
N ILE A 10 -12.13 -14.96 -10.79
CA ILE A 10 -12.00 -13.86 -9.83
C ILE A 10 -10.62 -13.88 -9.17
N LEU A 11 -10.18 -15.07 -8.75
CA LEU A 11 -8.85 -15.26 -8.17
C LEU A 11 -7.77 -14.91 -9.20
N PHE A 12 -7.95 -15.36 -10.43
CA PHE A 12 -7.04 -15.05 -11.53
C PHE A 12 -6.96 -13.54 -11.81
N PHE A 13 -8.09 -12.85 -11.89
CA PHE A 13 -8.12 -11.40 -12.12
C PHE A 13 -7.50 -10.62 -10.95
N GLY A 14 -7.79 -11.05 -9.71
CA GLY A 14 -7.16 -10.48 -8.52
C GLY A 14 -5.64 -10.63 -8.53
N LEU A 15 -5.13 -11.78 -8.98
CA LEU A 15 -3.69 -12.03 -9.12
C LEU A 15 -3.05 -11.17 -10.22
N ILE A 16 -3.75 -10.93 -11.33
CA ILE A 16 -3.27 -10.03 -12.39
C ILE A 16 -3.12 -8.60 -11.84
N ILE A 17 -4.16 -8.08 -11.18
CA ILE A 17 -4.13 -6.73 -10.57
C ILE A 17 -2.97 -6.64 -9.56
N PHE A 18 -2.84 -7.65 -8.71
CA PHE A 18 -1.77 -7.71 -7.71
C PHE A 18 -0.39 -7.68 -8.37
N SER A 19 -0.15 -8.56 -9.35
CA SER A 19 1.13 -8.66 -10.03
C SER A 19 1.47 -7.38 -10.79
N PHE A 20 0.47 -6.77 -11.43
CA PHE A 20 0.63 -5.50 -12.14
C PHE A 20 0.96 -4.34 -11.19
N GLY A 21 0.30 -4.25 -10.04
CA GLY A 21 0.59 -3.22 -9.04
C GLY A 21 1.96 -3.39 -8.38
N VAL A 22 2.40 -4.63 -8.11
CA VAL A 22 3.76 -4.91 -7.66
C VAL A 22 4.79 -4.49 -8.71
N TYR A 23 4.54 -4.81 -9.98
CA TYR A 23 5.40 -4.40 -11.09
C TYR A 23 5.52 -2.87 -11.20
N LEU A 24 4.41 -2.14 -11.13
CA LEU A 24 4.42 -0.67 -11.12
C LEU A 24 5.18 -0.12 -9.90
N SER A 25 4.93 -0.68 -8.71
CA SER A 25 5.59 -0.25 -7.48
C SER A 25 7.11 -0.41 -7.56
N PHE A 26 7.56 -1.52 -8.16
CA PHE A 26 8.97 -1.78 -8.40
C PHE A 26 9.57 -0.79 -9.39
N LEU A 27 8.92 -0.53 -10.53
CA LEU A 27 9.39 0.41 -11.55
C LEU A 27 9.44 1.86 -11.08
N ARG A 28 8.55 2.27 -10.16
CA ARG A 28 8.50 3.64 -9.64
C ARG A 28 9.58 3.90 -8.60
N GLY A 29 10.06 2.88 -7.90
CA GLY A 29 11.03 3.01 -6.82
C GLY A 29 12.36 3.69 -7.21
N PRO A 30 13.01 3.34 -8.33
CA PRO A 30 14.27 3.95 -8.77
C PRO A 30 14.19 5.44 -9.09
N HIS A 31 13.00 5.98 -9.32
CA HIS A 31 12.83 7.32 -9.87
C HIS A 31 12.53 8.40 -8.85
N PHE A 32 12.53 8.09 -7.54
CA PHE A 32 12.18 9.03 -6.45
C PHE A 32 11.05 9.97 -6.87
N SER A 33 10.04 9.44 -7.57
CA SER A 33 9.09 10.28 -8.31
C SER A 33 8.12 11.02 -7.38
N ASP A 34 8.31 10.88 -6.07
CA ASP A 34 7.42 11.32 -5.03
C ASP A 34 8.25 11.76 -3.82
N GLY A 35 8.09 13.03 -3.44
CA GLY A 35 8.73 13.61 -2.27
C GLY A 35 8.36 12.88 -0.97
N ASP A 36 7.26 12.14 -0.93
CA ASP A 36 6.84 11.36 0.23
C ASP A 36 7.81 10.22 0.54
N SER A 37 8.28 9.49 -0.48
CA SER A 37 9.22 8.38 -0.28
C SER A 37 10.55 8.86 0.31
N TYR A 38 11.05 10.01 -0.18
CA TYR A 38 12.25 10.65 0.34
C TYR A 38 12.05 11.15 1.78
N SER A 39 10.89 11.75 2.05
CA SER A 39 10.58 12.30 3.37
C SER A 39 10.47 11.21 4.44
N ILE A 40 9.91 10.05 4.08
CA ILE A 40 9.77 8.89 4.97
C ILE A 40 11.14 8.26 5.28
N ILE A 41 12.00 8.04 4.27
CA ILE A 41 13.34 7.50 4.55
C ILE A 41 14.16 8.49 5.38
N ASN A 42 14.04 9.80 5.14
CA ASN A 42 14.73 10.82 5.92
C ASN A 42 14.24 10.87 7.38
N SER A 43 12.93 10.75 7.61
CA SER A 43 12.34 10.60 8.96
C SER A 43 12.95 9.42 9.71
N PHE A 44 13.10 8.27 9.04
CA PHE A 44 13.71 7.08 9.62
C PHE A 44 15.22 7.24 9.88
N LEU A 45 15.97 7.86 8.97
CA LEU A 45 17.40 8.14 9.16
C LEU A 45 17.64 9.07 10.37
N ILE A 46 16.83 10.13 10.52
CA ILE A 46 16.91 11.01 11.69
C ILE A 46 16.64 10.23 12.98
N LEU A 47 15.64 9.35 12.97
CA LEU A 47 15.35 8.49 14.11
C LEU A 47 16.55 7.59 14.45
N LEU A 48 17.20 6.99 13.45
CA LEU A 48 18.40 6.16 13.66
C LEU A 48 19.57 6.97 14.22
N ASP A 49 19.80 8.17 13.68
CA ASP A 49 20.96 9.00 14.04
C ASP A 49 20.81 9.68 15.40
N THR A 50 19.57 10.09 15.76
CA THR A 50 19.31 10.92 16.94
C THR A 50 18.55 10.19 18.05
N GLY A 51 17.95 9.04 17.75
CA GLY A 51 17.01 8.35 18.64
C GLY A 51 15.66 9.06 18.78
N VAL A 52 15.42 10.15 18.05
CA VAL A 52 14.20 10.96 18.13
C VAL A 52 13.44 10.91 16.82
N TYR A 53 12.19 10.47 16.88
CA TYR A 53 11.29 10.49 15.72
C TYR A 53 10.98 11.93 15.32
N LYS A 54 11.17 12.26 14.04
CA LYS A 54 10.72 13.50 13.43
C LYS A 54 9.80 13.17 12.25
N PRO A 55 8.55 13.67 12.22
CA PRO A 55 7.60 13.34 11.17
C PRO A 55 8.11 13.69 9.77
N SER A 56 7.76 12.85 8.79
CA SER A 56 8.13 13.08 7.38
C SER A 56 7.56 14.38 6.81
N ARG A 57 6.36 14.81 7.24
CA ARG A 57 5.68 16.02 6.75
C ARG A 57 5.69 17.15 7.79
N GLY A 58 6.89 17.44 8.31
CA GLY A 58 7.12 18.55 9.24
C GLY A 58 6.46 18.31 10.59
N ALA A 59 5.23 18.81 10.76
CA ALA A 59 4.45 18.66 12.01
C ALA A 59 3.51 17.45 12.00
N TYR A 60 3.33 16.79 10.85
CA TYR A 60 2.39 15.68 10.67
C TYR A 60 3.12 14.44 10.17
N GLY A 61 2.73 13.29 10.70
CA GLY A 61 3.25 11.99 10.28
C GLY A 61 2.78 10.87 11.19
N TYR A 62 2.75 9.65 10.66
CA TYR A 62 2.32 8.48 11.41
C TYR A 62 3.54 7.65 11.82
N PRO A 63 3.96 7.67 13.10
CA PRO A 63 5.24 7.11 13.51
C PRO A 63 5.38 5.63 13.20
N ILE A 64 4.33 4.84 13.41
CA ILE A 64 4.39 3.39 13.14
C ILE A 64 4.56 3.11 11.62
N PRO A 65 3.66 3.60 10.73
CA PRO A 65 3.86 3.45 9.29
C PRO A 65 5.19 4.00 8.79
N GLU A 66 5.60 5.19 9.22
CA GLU A 66 6.83 5.82 8.76
C GLU A 66 8.08 5.03 9.17
N ILE A 67 8.11 4.51 10.41
CA ILE A 67 9.23 3.69 10.88
C ILE A 67 9.30 2.38 10.09
N ILE A 68 8.17 1.71 9.86
CA ILE A 68 8.14 0.44 9.12
C ILE A 68 8.53 0.66 7.66
N LEU A 69 7.93 1.65 6.99
CA LEU A 69 8.22 1.98 5.61
C LEU A 69 9.66 2.47 5.44
N GLY A 70 10.14 3.32 6.34
CA GLY A 70 11.52 3.80 6.35
C GLY A 70 12.53 2.69 6.60
N PHE A 71 12.26 1.76 7.51
CA PHE A 71 13.08 0.56 7.72
C PHE A 71 13.15 -0.30 6.46
N VAL A 72 12.02 -0.51 5.78
CA VAL A 72 11.98 -1.30 4.54
C VAL A 72 12.72 -0.57 3.42
N ALA A 73 12.54 0.75 3.30
CA ALA A 73 13.24 1.57 2.34
C ALA A 73 14.76 1.55 2.56
N TYR A 74 15.20 1.57 3.83
CA TYR A 74 16.61 1.51 4.21
C TYR A 74 17.27 0.18 3.82
N ASN A 75 16.57 -0.95 3.98
CA ASN A 75 17.13 -2.28 3.72
C ASN A 75 16.94 -2.76 2.27
N PHE A 76 15.83 -2.40 1.63
CA PHE A 76 15.42 -2.93 0.32
C PHE A 76 15.24 -1.84 -0.75
N GLY A 77 15.59 -0.60 -0.43
CA GLY A 77 15.36 0.55 -1.31
C GLY A 77 13.88 0.98 -1.37
N VAL A 78 13.63 2.11 -2.02
CA VAL A 78 12.29 2.69 -2.19
C VAL A 78 11.32 1.73 -2.89
N SER A 79 11.81 0.88 -3.79
CA SER A 79 10.99 -0.17 -4.40
C SER A 79 10.38 -1.10 -3.34
N GLY A 80 11.12 -1.42 -2.28
CA GLY A 80 10.62 -2.25 -1.19
C GLY A 80 9.48 -1.58 -0.40
N SER A 81 9.64 -0.31 -0.04
CA SER A 81 8.61 0.44 0.69
C SER A 81 7.37 0.71 -0.18
N ASN A 82 7.55 0.95 -1.49
CA ASN A 82 6.46 1.06 -2.46
C ASN A 82 5.64 -0.22 -2.54
N ILE A 83 6.31 -1.37 -2.70
CA ILE A 83 5.65 -2.67 -2.76
C ILE A 83 4.89 -2.93 -1.46
N LEU A 84 5.49 -2.62 -0.31
CA LEU A 84 4.83 -2.81 0.99
C LEU A 84 3.56 -1.95 1.10
N SER A 85 3.65 -0.66 0.75
CA SER A 85 2.52 0.26 0.69
C SER A 85 1.37 -0.30 -0.17
N PHE A 86 1.69 -0.74 -1.40
CA PHE A 86 0.72 -1.35 -2.31
C PHE A 86 0.09 -2.62 -1.76
N VAL A 87 0.88 -3.49 -1.13
CA VAL A 87 0.40 -4.73 -0.52
C VAL A 87 -0.63 -4.43 0.58
N PHE A 88 -0.33 -3.47 1.45
CA PHE A 88 -1.27 -3.04 2.50
C PHE A 88 -2.56 -2.47 1.91
N PHE A 89 -2.45 -1.59 0.91
CA PHE A 89 -3.62 -1.08 0.19
C PHE A 89 -4.44 -2.20 -0.44
N TYR A 90 -3.82 -3.09 -1.22
CA TYR A 90 -4.49 -4.19 -1.90
C TYR A 90 -5.32 -5.01 -0.90
N PHE A 91 -4.71 -5.47 0.20
CA PHE A 91 -5.42 -6.25 1.20
C PHE A 91 -6.49 -5.46 1.96
N SER A 92 -6.27 -4.16 2.22
CA SER A 92 -7.29 -3.31 2.85
C SER A 92 -8.56 -3.23 2.02
N ILE A 93 -8.47 -3.20 0.69
CA ILE A 93 -9.66 -3.15 -0.19
C ILE A 93 -10.48 -4.44 -0.06
N PHE A 94 -9.83 -5.60 -0.04
CA PHE A 94 -10.52 -6.86 0.21
C PHE A 94 -11.11 -6.89 1.62
N PHE A 95 -10.35 -6.45 2.63
CA PHE A 95 -10.84 -6.41 4.01
C PHE A 95 -12.10 -5.54 4.14
N ILE A 96 -12.06 -4.31 3.59
CA ILE A 96 -13.20 -3.38 3.59
C ILE A 96 -14.40 -3.99 2.86
N ALA A 97 -14.18 -4.56 1.67
CA ALA A 97 -15.24 -5.17 0.88
C ALA A 97 -15.91 -6.35 1.59
N PHE A 98 -15.13 -7.19 2.30
CA PHE A 98 -15.69 -8.35 2.97
C PHE A 98 -16.35 -8.02 4.31
N SER A 99 -15.88 -6.98 4.99
CA SER A 99 -16.37 -6.58 6.32
C SER A 99 -17.56 -5.61 6.26
N PHE A 100 -17.54 -4.62 5.38
CA PHE A 100 -18.50 -3.51 5.40
C PHE A 100 -19.47 -3.48 4.21
N VAL A 101 -19.14 -4.12 3.08
CA VAL A 101 -19.98 -4.08 1.88
C VAL A 101 -20.94 -5.26 1.86
N GLU A 102 -22.21 -5.08 2.20
CA GLU A 102 -23.17 -6.19 2.28
C GLU A 102 -23.50 -6.81 0.92
N LYS A 103 -23.68 -5.98 -0.12
CA LYS A 103 -24.08 -6.38 -1.47
C LYS A 103 -23.07 -5.87 -2.49
N GLN A 104 -22.91 -6.61 -3.60
CA GLN A 104 -22.06 -6.20 -4.72
C GLN A 104 -20.56 -5.98 -4.38
N LYS A 105 -20.02 -6.74 -3.41
CA LYS A 105 -18.60 -6.73 -3.00
C LYS A 105 -17.63 -6.71 -4.18
N MET A 106 -17.90 -7.52 -5.20
CA MET A 106 -17.06 -7.64 -6.39
C MET A 106 -17.07 -6.37 -7.24
N LEU A 107 -18.23 -5.70 -7.37
CA LEU A 107 -18.33 -4.44 -8.09
C LEU A 107 -17.55 -3.35 -7.36
N PHE A 108 -17.66 -3.29 -6.02
CA PHE A 108 -16.86 -2.38 -5.21
C PHE A 108 -15.36 -2.56 -5.45
N ILE A 109 -14.87 -3.81 -5.34
CA ILE A 109 -13.44 -4.11 -5.56
C ILE A 109 -12.99 -3.70 -6.97
N LEU A 110 -13.81 -4.00 -7.99
CA LEU A 110 -13.51 -3.61 -9.38
C LEU A 110 -13.48 -2.10 -9.56
N LEU A 111 -14.43 -1.37 -8.98
CA LEU A 111 -14.48 0.09 -9.06
C LEU A 111 -13.24 0.72 -8.41
N VAL A 112 -12.85 0.24 -7.23
CA VAL A 112 -11.66 0.73 -6.53
C VAL A 112 -10.39 0.50 -7.34
N PHE A 113 -10.17 -0.71 -7.86
CA PHE A 113 -8.97 -1.00 -8.65
C PHE A 113 -8.99 -0.38 -10.06
N SER A 114 -10.17 -0.03 -10.58
CA SER A 114 -10.30 0.71 -11.83
C SER A 114 -10.05 2.21 -11.68
N ASN A 115 -10.09 2.72 -10.45
CA ASN A 115 -9.78 4.12 -10.18
C ASN A 115 -8.26 4.33 -10.28
N SER A 116 -7.84 5.05 -11.31
CA SER A 116 -6.42 5.28 -11.59
C SER A 116 -5.70 5.98 -10.44
N ILE A 117 -6.35 6.93 -9.76
CA ILE A 117 -5.75 7.68 -8.65
C ILE A 117 -5.48 6.72 -7.49
N LEU A 118 -6.50 5.97 -7.06
CA LEU A 118 -6.35 5.01 -5.96
C LEU A 118 -5.32 3.93 -6.28
N PHE A 119 -5.32 3.41 -7.51
CA PHE A 119 -4.37 2.36 -7.88
C PHE A 119 -2.94 2.89 -8.00
N ILE A 120 -2.74 3.98 -8.72
CA ILE A 120 -1.41 4.51 -9.05
C ILE A 120 -0.75 5.14 -7.83
N ASP A 121 -1.46 5.92 -7.02
CA ASP A 121 -0.86 6.58 -5.86
C ASP A 121 -0.40 5.56 -4.81
N ASN A 122 -1.17 4.48 -4.62
CA ASN A 122 -0.81 3.39 -3.71
C ASN A 122 0.31 2.48 -4.26
N THR A 123 0.83 2.73 -5.46
CA THR A 123 2.09 2.09 -5.94
C THR A 123 3.33 2.87 -5.50
N ASN A 124 3.17 4.01 -4.84
CA ASN A 124 4.23 4.72 -4.12
C ASN A 124 4.16 4.47 -2.61
N THR A 125 5.26 4.77 -1.92
CA THR A 125 5.34 4.72 -0.46
C THR A 125 4.39 5.76 0.11
N LEU A 126 3.33 5.30 0.79
CA LEU A 126 2.36 6.13 1.47
C LEU A 126 2.05 5.54 2.84
N ASP A 127 2.01 6.40 3.85
CA ASP A 127 1.69 6.07 5.23
C ASP A 127 0.19 5.81 5.46
N TYR A 128 -0.69 6.30 4.57
CA TYR A 128 -2.14 6.10 4.65
C TYR A 128 -2.60 4.67 4.34
N SER A 129 -1.90 3.94 3.48
CA SER A 129 -2.27 2.57 3.11
C SER A 129 -2.22 1.63 4.33
N PHE A 130 -1.36 1.96 5.30
CA PHE A 130 -1.29 1.29 6.59
C PHE A 130 -2.53 1.55 7.45
N SER A 131 -3.06 2.77 7.46
CA SER A 131 -4.24 3.08 8.29
C SER A 131 -5.48 2.34 7.81
N LEU A 132 -5.66 2.21 6.49
CA LEU A 132 -6.77 1.45 5.88
C LEU A 132 -6.77 -0.04 6.27
N PHE A 133 -5.61 -0.63 6.52
CA PHE A 133 -5.51 -2.04 6.91
C PHE A 133 -5.94 -2.29 8.37
N PHE A 134 -5.72 -1.33 9.27
CA PHE A 134 -6.04 -1.45 10.69
C PHE A 134 -7.37 -0.81 11.12
N PHE A 135 -8.13 -0.22 10.19
CA PHE A 135 -9.49 0.22 10.48
C PHE A 135 -10.35 -1.00 10.87
N ARG A 136 -10.80 -1.00 12.12
CA ARG A 136 -11.78 -1.96 12.66
C ARG A 136 -13.18 -1.35 12.59
#